data_AF-A0A5J4N979-F1
#
_entry.id   AF-A0A5J4N979-F1
#
_cell.length_a   1.000
_cell.length_b   1.000
_cell.length_c   1.000
_cell.angle_alpha   90.00
_cell.angle_beta   90.00
_cell.angle_gamma   90.00
#
_symmetry.space_group_name_H-M   'P 1'
#
loop_
_entity.id
_entity.type
_entity.pdbx_description
1 polymer ?
#
loop_
_entity_poly.entity_id
_entity_poly.type
_entity_poly.pdbx_seq_one_letter_code
_entity_poly.pdbx_strand_id
1 'polypeptide(L)'
;MSEFGQSSCQFERSLIDLVFTDIVGYRQLAETGGLRLPPCNYRLLDSFGTEAPFNRANFSMWGNLRLNLQQFYTLFRHSPDNTFLGFVAEVTNTSPTSYISVSGKPLALVYGKQFYMWKDVENYLLVLNETFELHGNVVDLGGHSLPGFVQNHGVTYGTAYLDLLKSVQVYCFFLRSITVISNL
;
A
#
# COMPACT_ATOMS: atom_id res chain seq x y z
N MET A 1 -31.83 -18.75 30.51
CA MET A 1 -32.44 -18.66 29.17
C MET A 1 -31.72 -17.57 28.41
N SER A 2 -31.34 -17.88 27.18
CA SER A 2 -30.34 -17.25 26.33
C SER A 2 -30.77 -15.93 25.68
N GLU A 3 -29.97 -14.87 25.85
CA GLU A 3 -29.93 -13.72 24.94
C GLU A 3 -28.63 -13.79 24.10
N PHE A 4 -28.54 -14.81 23.24
CA PHE A 4 -27.59 -14.80 22.14
C PHE A 4 -28.34 -14.34 20.88
N GLY A 5 -27.90 -13.22 20.29
CA GLY A 5 -28.08 -13.00 18.85
C GLY A 5 -29.22 -12.10 18.38
N GLN A 6 -29.38 -10.89 18.93
CA GLN A 6 -29.92 -9.79 18.10
C GLN A 6 -28.77 -9.22 17.25
N SER A 7 -28.68 -9.65 15.99
CA SER A 7 -27.87 -8.93 15.01
C SER A 7 -28.50 -7.55 14.79
N SER A 8 -27.74 -6.48 15.01
CA SER A 8 -28.15 -5.09 14.86
C SER A 8 -28.43 -4.66 13.40
N CYS A 9 -28.55 -5.63 12.50
CA CYS A 9 -28.79 -5.42 11.08
C CYS A 9 -30.18 -5.99 10.74
N GLN A 10 -31.20 -5.52 11.45
CA GLN A 10 -32.59 -5.84 11.13
C GLN A 10 -33.06 -4.92 10.00
N PHE A 11 -33.65 -5.57 9.00
CA PHE A 11 -33.87 -5.09 7.65
C PHE A 11 -34.99 -4.04 7.58
N GLU A 12 -34.65 -2.75 7.68
CA GLU A 12 -35.39 -1.74 6.93
C GLU A 12 -34.87 -1.79 5.48
N ARG A 13 -35.77 -1.83 4.49
CA ARG A 13 -35.41 -1.78 3.07
C ARG A 13 -34.76 -0.43 2.75
N SER A 14 -33.47 -0.35 3.01
CA SER A 14 -32.59 0.65 2.42
C SER A 14 -32.50 0.36 0.91
N LEU A 15 -32.42 1.43 0.10
CA LEU A 15 -32.07 1.31 -1.33
C LEU A 15 -30.64 0.74 -1.51
N ILE A 16 -29.81 0.83 -0.48
CA ILE A 16 -28.39 0.49 -0.48
C ILE A 16 -28.12 -0.59 0.56
N ASP A 17 -27.75 -1.78 0.10
CA ASP A 17 -27.42 -2.92 0.94
C ASP A 17 -25.99 -2.88 1.47
N LEU A 18 -25.06 -2.30 0.72
CA LEU A 18 -23.64 -2.36 1.04
C LEU A 18 -22.86 -1.15 0.51
N VAL A 19 -21.93 -0.64 1.31
CA VAL A 19 -21.06 0.49 0.98
C VAL A 19 -19.61 0.13 1.24
N PHE A 20 -18.77 0.24 0.22
CA PHE A 20 -17.32 0.20 0.36
C PHE A 20 -16.80 1.63 0.44
N THR A 21 -16.00 1.91 1.46
CA THR A 21 -15.38 3.24 1.68
C THR A 21 -14.09 3.06 2.48
N ASP A 22 -13.24 4.07 2.55
CA ASP A 22 -12.11 4.08 3.48
C ASP A 22 -12.53 4.66 4.84
N ILE A 23 -11.60 4.69 5.81
CA ILE A 23 -11.89 5.24 7.16
C ILE A 23 -12.29 6.71 7.07
N VAL A 24 -11.64 7.49 6.20
CA VAL A 24 -11.91 8.92 6.02
C VAL A 24 -13.32 9.14 5.48
N GLY A 25 -13.69 8.43 4.42
CA GLY A 25 -15.01 8.49 3.82
C GLY A 25 -16.11 8.00 4.77
N TYR A 26 -15.87 6.95 5.55
CA TYR A 26 -16.80 6.53 6.60
C TYR A 26 -17.10 7.65 7.61
N ARG A 27 -16.07 8.36 8.09
CA ARG A 27 -16.25 9.50 9.00
C ARG A 27 -17.00 10.65 8.35
N GLN A 28 -16.62 11.02 7.12
CA GLN A 28 -17.29 12.08 6.39
C GLN A 28 -18.79 11.77 6.18
N LEU A 29 -19.14 10.53 5.86
CA LEU A 29 -20.53 10.10 5.71
C LEU A 29 -21.31 10.16 7.04
N ALA A 30 -20.66 9.80 8.15
CA ALA A 30 -21.25 9.90 9.48
C ALA A 30 -21.47 11.36 9.92
N GLU A 31 -20.53 12.26 9.62
CA GLU A 31 -20.56 13.67 10.03
C GLU A 31 -21.50 14.52 9.17
N THR A 32 -21.48 14.34 7.85
CA THR A 32 -22.28 15.14 6.91
C THR A 32 -23.76 14.73 6.88
N GLY A 33 -24.11 13.57 7.44
CA GLY A 33 -25.48 13.05 7.45
C GLY A 33 -26.03 12.70 6.06
N GLY A 34 -25.19 12.72 5.01
CA GLY A 34 -25.61 12.55 3.63
C GLY A 34 -26.14 11.15 3.29
N LEU A 35 -25.69 10.12 4.02
CA LEU A 35 -26.13 8.75 3.82
C LEU A 35 -26.38 8.07 5.17
N ARG A 36 -27.64 8.04 5.61
CA ARG A 36 -28.06 7.39 6.87
C ARG A 36 -28.23 5.89 6.65
N LEU A 37 -27.14 5.15 6.70
CA LEU A 37 -27.16 3.69 6.65
C LEU A 37 -26.82 3.08 8.01
N PRO A 38 -27.38 1.90 8.31
CA PRO A 38 -26.92 1.11 9.45
C PRO A 38 -25.41 0.84 9.38
N PRO A 39 -24.67 0.89 10.51
CA PRO A 39 -23.22 0.62 10.54
C PRO A 39 -22.82 -0.72 9.91
N CYS A 40 -23.71 -1.71 9.92
CA CYS A 40 -23.46 -3.03 9.34
C CYS A 40 -23.39 -3.04 7.80
N ASN A 41 -23.81 -1.98 7.11
CA ASN A 41 -23.76 -1.90 5.65
C ASN A 41 -22.36 -1.52 5.14
N TYR A 42 -21.49 -1.02 6.01
CA TYR A 42 -20.18 -0.54 5.61
C TYR A 42 -19.12 -1.65 5.56
N ARG A 43 -18.21 -1.54 4.60
CA ARG A 43 -16.97 -2.30 4.47
C ARG A 43 -15.85 -1.29 4.31
N LEU A 44 -14.95 -1.22 5.29
CA LEU A 44 -13.92 -0.20 5.38
C LEU A 44 -12.61 -0.74 4.79
N LEU A 45 -12.14 -0.12 3.71
CA LEU A 45 -10.83 -0.39 3.14
C LEU A 45 -9.78 0.17 4.09
N ASP A 46 -9.02 -0.72 4.70
CA ASP A 46 -8.00 -0.41 5.69
C ASP A 46 -6.78 -1.29 5.43
N SER A 47 -5.81 -0.74 4.71
CA SER A 47 -4.65 -1.48 4.20
C SER A 47 -3.88 -2.21 5.30
N PHE A 48 -3.74 -1.59 6.48
CA PHE A 48 -2.99 -2.16 7.61
C PHE A 48 -3.87 -2.92 8.60
N GLY A 49 -5.18 -2.77 8.49
CA GLY A 49 -6.13 -3.42 9.38
C GLY A 49 -6.23 -2.71 10.73
N THR A 50 -7.27 -3.11 11.46
CA THR A 50 -7.65 -2.50 12.73
C THR A 50 -7.85 -3.61 13.75
N GLU A 51 -7.09 -3.57 14.84
CA GLU A 51 -7.24 -4.50 15.95
C GLU A 51 -8.35 -4.04 16.93
N ALA A 52 -8.86 -4.99 17.72
CA ALA A 52 -9.94 -4.75 18.68
C ALA A 52 -9.72 -3.55 19.63
N PRO A 53 -8.52 -3.35 20.23
CA PRO A 53 -8.28 -2.23 21.14
C PRO A 53 -8.43 -0.88 20.43
N PHE A 54 -7.88 -0.74 19.23
CA PHE A 54 -7.95 0.51 18.45
C PHE A 54 -9.36 0.79 17.91
N ASN A 55 -10.12 -0.25 17.57
CA ASN A 55 -11.52 -0.10 17.16
C ASN A 55 -12.43 0.45 18.29
N ARG A 56 -12.11 0.13 19.55
CA ARG A 56 -12.91 0.51 20.73
C ARG A 56 -12.45 1.78 21.41
N ALA A 57 -11.14 2.04 21.42
CA ALA A 57 -10.56 3.14 22.17
C ALA A 57 -10.32 4.37 21.31
N ASN A 58 -10.34 5.54 21.96
CA ASN A 58 -10.09 6.82 21.33
C ASN A 58 -8.58 7.15 21.34
N PHE A 59 -7.77 6.26 20.77
CA PHE A 59 -6.30 6.41 20.73
C PHE A 59 -5.82 7.28 19.56
N SER A 60 -6.58 7.35 18.48
CA SER A 60 -6.18 8.08 17.27
C SER A 60 -7.40 8.41 16.40
N MET A 61 -7.19 9.27 15.41
CA MET A 61 -8.21 9.55 14.38
C MET A 61 -8.59 8.34 13.52
N TRP A 62 -7.81 7.25 13.58
CA TRP A 62 -8.06 6.00 12.86
C TRP A 62 -8.89 4.99 13.68
N GLY A 63 -9.03 5.20 14.99
CA GLY A 63 -9.71 4.29 15.92
C GLY A 63 -11.14 4.70 16.28
N ASN A 64 -11.70 4.09 17.32
CA ASN A 64 -13.04 4.39 17.86
C ASN A 64 -14.16 4.35 16.80
N LEU A 65 -14.10 3.39 15.87
CA LEU A 65 -15.11 3.20 14.82
C LEU A 65 -16.25 2.28 15.28
N ARG A 66 -15.98 1.42 16.28
CA ARG A 66 -16.95 0.54 16.95
C ARG A 66 -17.73 -0.38 15.98
N LEU A 67 -17.12 -0.73 14.85
CA LEU A 67 -17.67 -1.67 13.87
C LEU A 67 -17.31 -3.12 14.23
N ASN A 68 -17.94 -4.09 13.58
CA ASN A 68 -17.44 -5.46 13.63
C ASN A 68 -16.08 -5.53 12.93
N LEU A 69 -15.08 -6.21 13.53
CA LEU A 69 -13.72 -6.27 12.99
C LEU A 69 -13.64 -6.90 11.59
N GLN A 70 -14.60 -7.76 11.24
CA GLN A 70 -14.71 -8.33 9.90
C GLN A 70 -15.19 -7.32 8.84
N GLN A 71 -15.62 -6.12 9.24
CA GLN A 71 -15.96 -5.04 8.32
C GLN A 71 -14.72 -4.27 7.82
N PHE A 72 -13.54 -4.48 8.41
CA PHE A 72 -12.28 -3.91 7.93
C PHE A 72 -11.64 -4.83 6.88
N TYR A 73 -11.24 -4.25 5.76
CA TYR A 73 -10.84 -4.95 4.54
C TYR A 73 -9.37 -4.64 4.25
N THR A 74 -8.50 -5.63 4.46
CA THR A 74 -7.05 -5.47 4.41
C THR A 74 -6.47 -5.75 3.03
N LEU A 75 -5.35 -5.09 2.72
CA LEU A 75 -4.62 -5.29 1.46
C LEU A 75 -3.85 -6.62 1.46
N PHE A 76 -3.31 -7.02 2.61
CA PHE A 76 -2.61 -8.29 2.80
C PHE A 76 -3.26 -9.09 3.94
N ARG A 77 -3.04 -10.41 3.95
CA ARG A 77 -3.57 -11.30 4.98
C ARG A 77 -2.66 -11.32 6.20
N HIS A 78 -2.61 -10.20 6.93
CA HIS A 78 -1.79 -10.05 8.15
C HIS A 78 -2.60 -9.87 9.43
N SER A 79 -3.90 -9.54 9.33
CA SER A 79 -4.79 -9.37 10.50
C SER A 79 -5.91 -10.42 10.49
N PRO A 80 -5.89 -11.42 11.38
CA PRO A 80 -6.89 -12.50 11.40
C PRO A 80 -8.29 -12.01 11.83
N ASP A 81 -8.37 -10.90 12.56
CA ASP A 81 -9.63 -10.30 12.99
C ASP A 81 -10.38 -9.57 11.85
N ASN A 82 -9.65 -9.24 10.77
CA ASN A 82 -10.16 -8.45 9.65
C ASN A 82 -10.39 -9.34 8.42
N THR A 83 -11.16 -8.83 7.45
CA THR A 83 -11.41 -9.51 6.18
C THR A 83 -10.30 -9.19 5.18
N PHE A 84 -9.74 -10.21 4.54
CA PHE A 84 -8.77 -10.02 3.46
C PHE A 84 -9.48 -9.61 2.16
N LEU A 85 -9.19 -8.41 1.65
CA LEU A 85 -9.68 -7.94 0.35
C LEU A 85 -8.70 -8.28 -0.78
N GLY A 86 -7.42 -7.96 -0.57
CA GLY A 86 -6.39 -8.15 -1.59
C GLY A 86 -6.48 -7.20 -2.77
N PHE A 87 -5.76 -7.55 -3.83
CA PHE A 87 -5.69 -6.81 -5.10
C PHE A 87 -5.22 -7.76 -6.20
N VAL A 88 -5.40 -7.35 -7.46
CA VAL A 88 -4.85 -8.06 -8.62
C VAL A 88 -3.54 -7.41 -9.01
N ALA A 89 -2.46 -8.18 -9.06
CA ALA A 89 -1.19 -7.72 -9.59
C ALA A 89 -1.24 -7.76 -11.12
N GLU A 90 -0.97 -6.62 -11.77
CA GLU A 90 -0.90 -6.54 -13.21
C GLU A 90 0.32 -7.29 -13.76
N VAL A 91 0.08 -8.10 -14.79
CA VAL A 91 1.13 -8.80 -15.54
C VAL A 91 0.88 -8.56 -17.01
N THR A 92 1.89 -8.11 -17.76
CA THR A 92 1.78 -7.94 -19.22
C THR A 92 2.12 -9.24 -19.95
N ASN A 93 1.43 -9.53 -21.06
CA ASN A 93 1.69 -10.74 -21.87
C ASN A 93 2.60 -10.48 -23.09
N THR A 94 3.03 -9.24 -23.29
CA THR A 94 3.95 -8.89 -24.37
C THR A 94 5.35 -9.44 -24.09
N SER A 95 5.97 -9.97 -25.14
CA SER A 95 7.40 -10.27 -25.18
C SER A 95 8.16 -9.00 -24.79
N PRO A 96 8.99 -9.02 -23.76
CA PRO A 96 9.61 -7.80 -23.27
C PRO A 96 10.50 -7.20 -24.36
N THR A 97 10.39 -5.89 -24.58
CA THR A 97 11.55 -5.11 -25.00
C THR A 97 12.54 -5.14 -23.84
N SER A 98 13.37 -6.19 -23.82
CA SER A 98 14.26 -6.48 -22.70
C SER A 98 15.31 -5.41 -22.57
N TYR A 99 15.46 -4.85 -21.37
CA TYR A 99 16.67 -4.11 -21.03
C TYR A 99 17.85 -5.09 -21.03
N ILE A 100 18.90 -4.75 -21.78
CA ILE A 100 20.11 -5.57 -21.90
C ILE A 100 21.17 -4.98 -20.99
N SER A 101 21.83 -5.82 -20.20
CA SER A 101 22.97 -5.39 -19.39
C SER A 101 24.08 -4.84 -20.28
N VAL A 102 24.55 -3.64 -19.93
CA VAL A 102 25.73 -3.02 -20.57
C VAL A 102 27.01 -3.56 -19.94
N SER A 103 26.98 -3.87 -18.64
CA SER A 103 28.16 -4.31 -17.88
C SER A 103 28.40 -5.82 -17.90
N GLY A 104 27.45 -6.61 -18.42
CA GLY A 104 27.43 -8.07 -18.31
C GLY A 104 26.97 -8.59 -16.93
N LYS A 105 26.65 -7.69 -15.99
CA LYS A 105 26.12 -8.05 -14.67
C LYS A 105 24.60 -8.27 -14.72
N PRO A 106 24.03 -9.11 -13.84
CA PRO A 106 22.58 -9.15 -13.65
C PRO A 106 22.04 -7.76 -13.28
N LEU A 107 20.88 -7.41 -13.81
CA LEU A 107 20.17 -6.16 -13.54
C LEU A 107 19.43 -6.25 -12.20
N ALA A 108 19.60 -5.24 -11.36
CA ALA A 108 18.82 -5.07 -10.14
C ALA A 108 18.06 -3.75 -10.17
N LEU A 109 16.78 -3.77 -9.82
CA LEU A 109 15.97 -2.57 -9.65
C LEU A 109 15.90 -2.21 -8.17
N VAL A 110 16.33 -1.00 -7.83
CA VAL A 110 16.16 -0.45 -6.49
C VAL A 110 14.73 0.04 -6.30
N TYR A 111 14.05 -0.50 -5.30
CA TYR A 111 12.72 -0.06 -4.87
C TYR A 111 12.85 1.23 -4.07
N GLY A 112 12.60 2.35 -4.73
CA GLY A 112 12.51 3.66 -4.11
C GLY A 112 12.07 4.67 -5.16
N LYS A 113 10.81 5.09 -5.13
CA LYS A 113 10.27 6.00 -6.17
C LYS A 113 10.61 7.47 -5.92
N GLN A 114 10.88 7.81 -4.66
CA GLN A 114 11.11 9.19 -4.22
C GLN A 114 12.54 9.38 -3.75
N PHE A 115 13.16 10.52 -4.07
CA PHE A 115 14.57 10.78 -3.77
C PHE A 115 14.92 10.59 -2.28
N TYR A 116 14.03 10.96 -1.36
CA TYR A 116 14.30 10.76 0.08
C TYR A 116 14.52 9.29 0.47
N MET A 117 13.97 8.34 -0.28
CA MET A 117 14.18 6.90 -0.04
C MET A 117 15.62 6.46 -0.35
N TRP A 118 16.37 7.30 -1.07
CA TRP A 118 17.77 7.08 -1.47
C TRP A 118 18.78 7.82 -0.59
N LYS A 119 18.32 8.50 0.48
CA LYS A 119 19.21 9.17 1.43
C LYS A 119 19.94 8.16 2.30
N ASP A 120 21.24 8.36 2.47
CA ASP A 120 22.15 7.59 3.33
C ASP A 120 22.20 6.07 3.03
N VAL A 121 21.90 5.66 1.79
CA VAL A 121 22.00 4.25 1.35
C VAL A 121 23.16 4.00 0.38
N GLU A 122 23.97 5.02 0.07
CA GLU A 122 25.03 4.95 -0.94
C GLU A 122 26.03 3.82 -0.68
N ASN A 123 26.49 3.65 0.57
CA ASN A 123 27.41 2.57 0.94
C ASN A 123 26.85 1.18 0.64
N TYR A 124 25.55 0.97 0.85
CA TYR A 124 24.91 -0.29 0.52
C TYR A 124 24.77 -0.46 -0.99
N LEU A 125 24.42 0.62 -1.71
CA LEU A 125 24.36 0.60 -3.17
C LEU A 125 25.73 0.31 -3.79
N LEU A 126 26.83 0.80 -3.19
CA LEU A 126 28.19 0.48 -3.63
C LEU A 126 28.48 -1.03 -3.55
N VAL A 127 28.10 -1.68 -2.45
CA VAL A 127 28.26 -3.14 -2.29
C VAL A 127 27.43 -3.89 -3.31
N LEU A 128 26.18 -3.49 -3.55
CA LEU A 128 25.35 -4.13 -4.58
C LEU A 128 25.92 -3.93 -6.00
N ASN A 129 26.50 -2.77 -6.27
CA ASN A 129 27.08 -2.44 -7.57
C ASN A 129 28.29 -3.33 -7.91
N GLU A 130 28.92 -4.00 -6.93
CA GLU A 130 29.96 -5.00 -7.20
C GLU A 130 29.39 -6.18 -8.00
N THR A 131 28.16 -6.59 -7.69
CA THR A 131 27.50 -7.79 -8.25
C THR A 131 26.45 -7.50 -9.30
N PHE A 132 25.77 -6.35 -9.22
CA PHE A 132 24.62 -6.01 -10.07
C PHE A 132 24.82 -4.71 -10.84
N GLU A 133 24.18 -4.62 -12.02
CA GLU A 133 23.95 -3.35 -12.69
C GLU A 133 22.70 -2.71 -12.09
N LEU A 134 22.89 -1.57 -11.41
CA LEU A 134 21.83 -0.96 -10.62
C LEU A 134 20.97 -0.02 -11.45
N HIS A 135 19.67 -0.25 -11.39
CA HIS A 135 18.66 0.60 -12.00
C HIS A 135 17.78 1.25 -10.92
N GLY A 136 17.30 2.46 -11.21
CA GLY A 136 16.36 3.20 -10.39
C GLY A 136 15.18 3.71 -11.22
N ASN A 137 14.08 4.06 -10.53
CA ASN A 137 12.92 4.68 -11.17
C ASN A 137 12.40 5.87 -10.36
N VAL A 138 13.28 6.86 -10.14
CA VAL A 138 13.03 8.06 -9.35
C VAL A 138 12.54 9.19 -10.25
N VAL A 139 11.42 9.80 -9.89
CA VAL A 139 10.76 10.85 -10.70
C VAL A 139 10.99 12.26 -10.14
N ASP A 140 11.28 12.38 -8.84
CA ASP A 140 11.31 13.63 -8.08
C ASP A 140 12.74 14.08 -7.70
N LEU A 141 13.68 14.03 -8.66
CA LEU A 141 15.08 14.34 -8.38
C LEU A 141 15.31 15.80 -7.95
N GLY A 142 14.51 16.77 -8.43
CA GLY A 142 14.50 18.13 -7.86
C GLY A 142 15.85 18.84 -7.76
N GLY A 143 16.81 18.53 -8.64
CA GLY A 143 18.18 19.07 -8.61
C GLY A 143 19.19 18.21 -7.85
N HIS A 144 18.75 17.14 -7.19
CA HIS A 144 19.61 16.10 -6.63
C HIS A 144 20.00 15.07 -7.71
N SER A 145 21.12 14.39 -7.50
CA SER A 145 21.59 13.30 -8.35
C SER A 145 21.62 12.00 -7.55
N LEU A 146 21.25 10.90 -8.21
CA LEU A 146 21.56 9.56 -7.73
C LEU A 146 23.07 9.28 -7.90
N PRO A 147 23.62 8.27 -7.21
CA PRO A 147 24.99 7.85 -7.46
C PRO A 147 25.20 7.53 -8.95
N GLY A 148 26.33 7.95 -9.52
CA GLY A 148 26.55 7.91 -10.98
C GLY A 148 26.57 6.51 -11.59
N PHE A 149 26.72 5.47 -10.78
CA PHE A 149 26.63 4.06 -11.21
C PHE A 149 25.19 3.52 -11.25
N VAL A 150 24.19 4.31 -10.88
CA VAL A 150 22.77 3.95 -10.94
C VAL A 150 22.13 4.50 -12.21
N GLN A 151 21.58 3.63 -13.04
CA GLN A 151 20.83 4.02 -14.24
C GLN A 151 19.36 4.33 -13.87
N ASN A 152 19.01 5.61 -13.86
CA ASN A 152 17.65 6.04 -13.56
C ASN A 152 16.77 6.11 -14.81
N HIS A 153 15.59 5.49 -14.77
CA HIS A 153 14.66 5.46 -15.90
C HIS A 153 13.60 6.57 -15.85
N GLY A 154 13.18 7.02 -14.66
CA GLY A 154 12.17 8.07 -14.49
C GLY A 154 10.81 7.78 -15.14
N VAL A 155 10.50 6.50 -15.40
CA VAL A 155 9.28 6.04 -16.04
C VAL A 155 8.13 6.09 -15.04
N THR A 156 6.96 6.54 -15.50
CA THR A 156 5.74 6.52 -14.70
C THR A 156 5.09 5.13 -14.78
N TYR A 157 3.77 5.04 -14.96
CA TYR A 157 3.05 3.78 -15.06
C TYR A 157 2.85 3.38 -16.53
N GLY A 158 2.71 2.08 -16.81
CA GLY A 158 2.42 1.54 -18.15
C GLY A 158 3.44 0.52 -18.63
N THR A 159 3.45 0.27 -19.95
CA THR A 159 4.24 -0.81 -20.58
C THR A 159 5.73 -0.68 -20.34
N ALA A 160 6.31 0.51 -20.46
CA ALA A 160 7.75 0.74 -20.21
C ALA A 160 8.16 0.40 -18.77
N TYR A 161 7.29 0.68 -17.80
CA TYR A 161 7.54 0.31 -16.40
C TYR A 161 7.45 -1.21 -16.22
N LEU A 162 6.44 -1.84 -16.81
CA LEU A 162 6.25 -3.29 -16.74
C LEU A 162 7.40 -4.04 -17.44
N ASP A 163 7.95 -3.50 -18.53
CA ASP A 163 9.12 -4.05 -19.21
C ASP A 163 10.39 -3.93 -18.38
N LEU A 164 10.57 -2.81 -17.67
CA LEU A 164 11.66 -2.64 -16.70
C LEU A 164 11.55 -3.69 -15.58
N LEU A 165 10.36 -3.82 -14.98
CA LEU A 165 10.09 -4.81 -13.93
C LEU A 165 10.37 -6.25 -14.40
N LYS A 166 10.04 -6.57 -15.65
CA LYS A 166 10.30 -7.91 -16.22
C LYS A 166 11.77 -8.17 -16.55
N SER A 167 12.53 -7.12 -16.84
CA SER A 167 13.92 -7.27 -17.29
C SER A 167 14.91 -7.47 -16.14
N VAL A 168 14.52 -7.10 -14.91
CA VAL A 168 15.39 -7.22 -13.74
C VAL A 168 15.31 -8.59 -13.08
N GLN A 169 16.45 -9.08 -12.60
CA GLN A 169 16.55 -10.37 -11.90
C GLN A 169 16.30 -10.20 -10.40
N VAL A 170 16.63 -9.04 -9.83
CA VAL A 170 16.52 -8.78 -8.40
C VAL A 170 15.88 -7.43 -8.13
N TYR A 171 14.98 -7.41 -7.14
CA TYR A 171 14.43 -6.20 -6.56
C TYR A 171 15.13 -5.90 -5.24
N CYS A 172 15.79 -4.75 -5.15
CA CYS A 172 16.53 -4.33 -3.96
C CYS A 172 15.70 -3.32 -3.17
N PHE A 173 15.24 -3.71 -1.98
CA PHE A 173 14.48 -2.84 -1.10
C PHE A 173 15.30 -2.40 0.11
N PHE A 174 15.02 -1.18 0.56
CA PHE A 174 15.65 -0.56 1.71
C PHE A 174 14.59 -0.19 2.74
N LEU A 175 14.62 -0.90 3.88
CA LEU A 175 13.81 -0.51 5.02
C LEU A 175 14.50 0.64 5.76
N ARG A 176 14.01 1.86 5.55
CA ARG A 176 14.09 2.87 6.62
C ARG A 176 12.94 2.60 7.58
N SER A 177 13.19 2.75 8.88
CA SER A 177 12.09 2.95 9.82
C SER A 177 11.32 4.17 9.35
N ILE A 178 10.07 3.96 8.94
CA ILE A 178 9.11 5.05 8.84
C ILE A 178 8.93 5.50 10.29
N THR A 179 9.68 6.51 10.70
CA THR A 179 9.31 7.27 11.88
C THR A 179 8.01 7.94 11.51
N VAL A 180 6.89 7.27 11.84
CA VAL A 180 5.58 7.92 11.86
C VAL A 180 5.80 9.13 12.75
N ILE A 181 5.75 10.32 12.15
CA ILE A 181 5.79 11.58 12.88
C ILE A 181 4.52 11.57 13.72
N SER A 182 4.64 11.01 14.92
CA SER A 182 3.71 11.15 16.01
C SER A 182 3.96 12.55 16.57
N ASN A 183 3.58 13.56 15.81
CA ASN A 183 3.25 14.83 16.42
C ASN A 183 1.89 14.60 17.10
N LEU A 184 1.99 14.29 18.40
CA LEU A 184 0.91 14.43 19.38
C LEU A 184 0.29 15.84 19.28
#